data_AF-I1XA44-F1
#
_entry.id   AF-I1XA44-F1
#
_cell.length_a   1.000
_cell.length_b   1.000
_cell.length_c   1.000
_cell.angle_alpha   90.00
_cell.angle_beta   90.00
_cell.angle_gamma   90.00
#
_symmetry.space_group_name_H-M   'P 1'
#
loop_
_entity.id
_entity.type
_entity.pdbx_description
1 polymer ?
#
loop_
_entity_poly.entity_id
_entity_poly.type
_entity_poly.pdbx_seq_one_letter_code
_entity_poly.pdbx_strand_id
1 'polypeptide(L)'
;SQLQPGDTIMGMSLAHGGHLTHGAKVNLSGIVFNSVQYGVNPETELIDYDEVYRLAREHKPKMIVAGASAYSRIIDWAKFREIADEVGALLMVDMAHYAGLIAGGAYPSPVPYADFVTSTTHKTLRGPRGGFILSKEQYGKDIDKWVFPRLQGGPLMHVIAAKAVAFKEAMTPEFREYAHQTVKNAKVLAEELKAEGLRIVSGGTDSHIILVDLRPLGVKGNQAEEALGRANITVNKNAIPFDPEKPMVTSGIRL
;
A
#
# COMPACT_ATOMS: atom_id res chain seq x y z
N SER A 1 2.62 24.82 -4.14
CA SER A 1 2.82 23.36 -3.98
C SER A 1 2.09 22.94 -2.73
N GLN A 2 1.54 21.73 -2.71
CA GLN A 2 0.75 21.27 -1.57
C GLN A 2 1.60 20.95 -0.34
N LEU A 3 2.88 20.62 -0.56
CA LEU A 3 3.89 20.45 0.47
C LEU A 3 5.14 21.27 0.13
N GLN A 4 5.88 21.63 1.18
CA GLN A 4 7.20 22.26 1.18
C GLN A 4 8.16 21.40 2.01
N PRO A 5 9.48 21.46 1.77
CA PRO A 5 10.46 20.84 2.65
C PRO A 5 10.23 21.25 4.12
N GLY A 6 10.30 20.27 5.02
CA GLY A 6 10.02 20.44 6.44
C GLY A 6 8.53 20.38 6.83
N ASP A 7 7.59 20.43 5.89
CA ASP A 7 6.17 20.18 6.20
C ASP A 7 6.01 18.77 6.81
N THR A 8 5.04 18.62 7.71
CA THR A 8 4.78 17.34 8.36
C THR A 8 3.89 16.45 7.48
N ILE A 9 4.31 15.21 7.26
CA ILE A 9 3.49 14.15 6.64
C ILE A 9 3.29 13.02 7.63
N MET A 10 2.15 12.33 7.52
CA MET A 10 1.83 11.18 8.36
C MET A 10 1.49 9.98 7.49
N GLY A 11 2.22 8.87 7.63
CA GLY A 11 2.04 7.66 6.82
C GLY A 11 2.15 6.38 7.63
N MET A 12 1.78 5.24 7.04
CA MET A 12 1.88 3.95 7.70
C MET A 12 3.36 3.55 7.89
N SER A 13 3.71 3.09 9.10
CA SER A 13 5.04 2.59 9.41
C SER A 13 5.45 1.45 8.47
N LEU A 14 6.68 1.52 7.93
CA LEU A 14 7.25 0.44 7.11
C LEU A 14 7.26 -0.91 7.85
N ALA A 15 7.51 -0.89 9.17
CA ALA A 15 7.53 -2.10 9.99
C ALA A 15 6.14 -2.75 10.13
N HIS A 16 5.07 -1.98 9.92
CA HIS A 16 3.69 -2.44 10.05
C HIS A 16 2.98 -2.58 8.69
N GLY A 17 3.72 -2.53 7.59
CA GLY A 17 3.19 -2.79 6.24
C GLY A 17 3.06 -1.57 5.34
N GLY A 18 3.53 -0.39 5.78
CA GLY A 18 3.65 0.80 4.95
C GLY A 18 4.68 0.66 3.82
N HIS A 19 4.85 1.73 3.02
CA HIS A 19 5.83 1.77 1.94
C HIS A 19 6.95 2.78 2.25
N LEU A 20 8.13 2.57 1.65
CA LEU A 20 9.28 3.47 1.79
C LEU A 20 8.93 4.94 1.50
N THR A 21 8.08 5.18 0.50
CA THR A 21 7.71 6.54 0.07
C THR A 21 6.66 7.21 0.96
N HIS A 22 6.25 6.59 2.06
CA HIS A 22 5.26 7.12 3.00
C HIS A 22 5.92 7.79 4.22
N GLY A 23 7.15 8.30 4.06
CA GLY A 23 7.89 8.98 5.13
C GLY A 23 8.94 8.12 5.84
N ALA A 24 9.34 6.98 5.27
CA ALA A 24 10.44 6.20 5.85
C ALA A 24 11.74 7.02 5.81
N LYS A 25 12.50 7.06 6.92
CA LYS A 25 13.71 7.90 7.09
C LYS A 25 14.77 7.77 5.99
N VAL A 26 14.86 6.58 5.38
CA VAL A 26 15.84 6.28 4.32
C VAL A 26 15.39 6.71 2.92
N ASN A 27 14.11 7.08 2.77
CA ASN A 27 13.54 7.53 1.50
C ASN A 27 13.53 9.05 1.42
N LEU A 28 13.54 9.60 0.20
CA LEU A 28 13.43 11.04 -0.04
C LEU A 28 12.27 11.70 0.73
N SER A 29 11.11 11.03 0.81
CA SER A 29 9.96 11.52 1.60
C SER A 29 10.29 11.71 3.08
N GLY A 30 11.03 10.78 3.70
CA GLY A 30 11.47 10.90 5.10
C GLY A 30 12.68 11.81 5.32
N ILE A 31 13.42 12.14 4.26
CA ILE A 31 14.55 13.09 4.30
C ILE A 31 14.05 14.54 4.17
N VAL A 32 13.09 14.79 3.27
CA VAL A 32 12.62 16.14 2.91
C VAL A 32 11.51 16.63 3.82
N PHE A 33 10.66 15.74 4.34
CA PHE A 33 9.52 16.07 5.18
C PHE A 33 9.70 15.59 6.62
N ASN A 34 9.07 16.28 7.57
CA ASN A 34 8.96 15.77 8.93
C ASN A 34 7.96 14.61 8.96
N SER A 35 8.43 13.38 9.10
CA SER A 35 7.59 12.19 8.95
C SER A 35 7.14 11.63 10.29
N VAL A 36 5.82 11.61 10.50
CA VAL A 36 5.12 10.91 11.58
C VAL A 36 4.62 9.58 11.03
N GLN A 37 4.64 8.53 11.85
CA GLN A 37 4.23 7.20 11.43
C GLN A 37 3.13 6.67 12.33
N TYR A 38 2.05 6.17 11.74
CA TYR A 38 1.01 5.41 12.46
C TYR A 38 1.19 3.92 12.23
N GLY A 39 0.62 3.10 13.11
CA GLY A 39 0.79 1.67 13.12
C GLY A 39 -0.51 0.88 12.97
N VAL A 40 -0.43 -0.35 13.48
CA VAL A 40 -1.55 -1.27 13.62
C VAL A 40 -1.69 -1.61 15.10
N ASN A 41 -2.88 -2.01 15.51
CA ASN A 41 -3.14 -2.43 16.87
C ASN A 41 -2.38 -3.75 17.18
N PRO A 42 -1.71 -3.88 18.34
CA PRO A 42 -0.93 -5.08 18.69
C PRO A 42 -1.71 -6.39 18.78
N GLU A 43 -3.01 -6.32 19.05
CA GLU A 43 -3.85 -7.51 19.24
C GLU A 43 -4.53 -7.92 17.93
N THR A 44 -5.04 -6.96 17.18
CA THR A 44 -5.81 -7.23 15.95
C THR A 44 -4.97 -7.18 14.68
N GLU A 45 -3.82 -6.50 14.71
CA GLU A 45 -2.95 -6.23 13.57
C GLU A 45 -3.65 -5.46 12.44
N LEU A 46 -4.77 -4.79 12.76
CA LEU A 46 -5.49 -3.86 11.91
C LEU A 46 -4.98 -2.43 12.15
N ILE A 47 -5.10 -1.54 11.15
CA ILE A 47 -4.78 -0.12 11.32
C ILE A 47 -5.46 0.41 12.58
N ASP A 48 -4.67 1.02 13.47
CA ASP A 48 -5.18 1.61 14.70
C ASP A 48 -5.68 3.04 14.41
N TYR A 49 -6.96 3.15 14.09
CA TYR A 49 -7.57 4.43 13.73
C TYR A 49 -7.60 5.44 14.89
N ASP A 50 -7.60 4.96 16.14
CA ASP A 50 -7.51 5.83 17.32
C ASP A 50 -6.08 6.40 17.45
N GLU A 51 -5.05 5.60 17.17
CA GLU A 51 -3.68 6.08 17.06
C GLU A 51 -3.53 7.09 15.92
N VAL A 52 -4.06 6.79 14.73
CA VAL A 52 -4.04 7.71 13.57
C VAL A 52 -4.66 9.05 13.96
N TYR A 53 -5.82 9.01 14.62
CA TYR A 53 -6.53 10.20 15.09
C TYR A 53 -5.74 11.00 16.11
N ARG A 54 -5.19 10.33 17.13
CA ARG A 54 -4.36 10.95 18.17
C ARG A 54 -3.13 11.64 17.57
N LEU A 55 -2.39 10.94 16.72
CA LEU A 55 -1.19 11.46 16.06
C LEU A 55 -1.53 12.63 15.12
N ALA A 56 -2.64 12.56 14.38
CA ALA A 56 -3.08 13.66 13.52
C ALA A 56 -3.33 14.94 14.34
N ARG A 57 -3.99 14.84 15.50
CA ARG A 57 -4.24 16.00 16.36
C ARG A 57 -2.99 16.55 17.03
N GLU A 58 -2.10 15.67 17.44
CA GLU A 58 -0.83 16.02 18.09
C GLU A 58 0.11 16.74 17.12
N HIS A 59 0.31 16.18 15.93
CA HIS A 59 1.34 16.64 15.00
C HIS A 59 0.81 17.56 13.89
N LYS A 60 -0.52 17.63 13.71
CA LYS A 60 -1.19 18.45 12.68
C LYS A 60 -0.51 18.31 11.31
N PRO A 61 -0.42 17.08 10.77
CA PRO A 61 0.26 16.85 9.50
C PRO A 61 -0.42 17.63 8.39
N LYS A 62 0.35 18.14 7.44
CA LYS A 62 -0.21 18.79 6.25
C LYS A 62 -0.80 17.79 5.27
N MET A 63 -0.31 16.55 5.31
CA MET A 63 -0.82 15.44 4.50
C MET A 63 -0.81 14.14 5.29
N ILE A 64 -1.90 13.39 5.19
CA ILE A 64 -2.01 12.00 5.63
C ILE A 64 -1.93 11.10 4.39
N VAL A 65 -1.07 10.09 4.44
CA VAL A 65 -0.83 9.11 3.39
C VAL A 65 -1.44 7.77 3.79
N ALA A 66 -2.56 7.40 3.17
CA ALA A 66 -3.32 6.20 3.49
C ALA A 66 -3.16 5.11 2.40
N GLY A 67 -2.06 4.37 2.46
CA GLY A 67 -1.75 3.27 1.56
C GLY A 67 -0.77 2.28 2.20
N ALA A 68 -0.64 1.08 1.63
CA ALA A 68 0.18 0.02 2.21
C ALA A 68 0.80 -0.90 1.15
N SER A 69 1.89 -1.57 1.54
CA SER A 69 2.59 -2.60 0.75
C SER A 69 2.40 -4.01 1.32
N ALA A 70 2.15 -4.15 2.62
CA ALA A 70 1.97 -5.44 3.27
C ALA A 70 0.84 -5.38 4.32
N TYR A 71 -0.34 -4.91 3.91
CA TYR A 71 -1.56 -4.91 4.72
C TYR A 71 -2.65 -5.68 3.96
N SER A 72 -3.19 -6.74 4.55
CA SER A 72 -4.07 -7.69 3.86
C SER A 72 -5.56 -7.35 3.95
N ARG A 73 -5.93 -6.36 4.77
CA ARG A 73 -7.33 -6.02 5.10
C ARG A 73 -7.81 -4.78 4.37
N ILE A 74 -9.13 -4.58 4.37
CA ILE A 74 -9.75 -3.36 3.83
C ILE A 74 -9.26 -2.14 4.63
N ILE A 75 -8.86 -1.09 3.91
CA ILE A 75 -8.52 0.20 4.49
C ILE A 75 -9.77 1.08 4.46
N ASP A 76 -10.23 1.52 5.63
CA ASP A 76 -11.31 2.49 5.75
C ASP A 76 -10.82 3.91 5.41
N TRP A 77 -10.94 4.30 4.14
CA TRP A 77 -10.58 5.65 3.69
C TRP A 77 -11.61 6.72 4.05
N ALA A 78 -12.85 6.34 4.39
CA ALA A 78 -13.82 7.29 4.91
C ALA A 78 -13.37 7.78 6.28
N LYS A 79 -12.88 6.87 7.14
CA LYS A 79 -12.28 7.24 8.43
C LYS A 79 -11.06 8.14 8.26
N PHE A 80 -10.17 7.85 7.31
CA PHE A 80 -9.05 8.74 7.02
C PHE A 80 -9.50 10.13 6.56
N ARG A 81 -10.59 10.24 5.80
CA ARG A 81 -11.16 11.53 5.39
C ARG A 81 -11.66 12.32 6.58
N GLU A 82 -12.44 11.69 7.48
CA GLU A 82 -12.91 12.32 8.72
C GLU A 82 -11.75 12.91 9.53
N ILE A 83 -10.70 12.11 9.73
CA ILE A 83 -9.50 12.53 10.49
C ILE A 83 -8.79 13.69 9.77
N ALA A 84 -8.62 13.60 8.46
CA ALA A 84 -7.97 14.63 7.66
C ALA A 84 -8.76 15.96 7.70
N ASP A 85 -10.10 15.91 7.60
CA ASP A 85 -10.95 17.10 7.71
C ASP A 85 -10.85 17.75 9.09
N GLU A 86 -10.83 16.97 10.16
CA GLU A 86 -10.77 17.51 11.52
C GLU A 86 -9.48 18.32 11.77
N VAL A 87 -8.35 17.85 11.25
CA VAL A 87 -7.05 18.52 11.47
C VAL A 87 -6.64 19.44 10.33
N GLY A 88 -7.46 19.58 9.28
CA GLY A 88 -7.18 20.39 8.10
C GLY A 88 -6.05 19.84 7.21
N ALA A 89 -5.85 18.52 7.20
CA ALA A 89 -4.86 17.85 6.37
C ALA A 89 -5.41 17.48 4.99
N LEU A 90 -4.50 17.40 4.01
CA LEU A 90 -4.76 16.75 2.73
C LEU A 90 -4.74 15.22 2.89
N LEU A 91 -5.61 14.52 2.17
CA LEU A 91 -5.60 13.06 2.12
C LEU A 91 -5.02 12.56 0.79
N MET A 92 -3.89 11.87 0.85
CA MET A 92 -3.33 11.12 -0.28
C MET A 92 -3.51 9.62 -0.04
N VAL A 93 -4.11 8.92 -0.99
CA VAL A 93 -4.19 7.44 -0.99
C VAL A 93 -3.21 6.88 -2.00
N ASP A 94 -2.30 6.01 -1.54
CA ASP A 94 -1.48 5.19 -2.42
C ASP A 94 -2.11 3.80 -2.57
N MET A 95 -2.81 3.60 -3.69
CA MET A 95 -3.50 2.35 -3.98
C MET A 95 -2.68 1.37 -4.83
N ALA A 96 -1.35 1.55 -4.93
CA ALA A 96 -0.50 0.79 -5.86
C ALA A 96 -0.75 -0.73 -5.84
N HIS A 97 -0.89 -1.32 -4.65
CA HIS A 97 -1.17 -2.74 -4.50
C HIS A 97 -2.61 -3.12 -4.88
N TYR A 98 -3.59 -2.26 -4.62
CA TYR A 98 -5.01 -2.57 -4.75
C TYR A 98 -5.62 -2.14 -6.09
N ALA A 99 -4.93 -1.33 -6.90
CA ALA A 99 -5.50 -0.65 -8.06
C ALA A 99 -6.26 -1.54 -9.06
N GLY A 100 -5.78 -2.75 -9.35
CA GLY A 100 -6.52 -3.69 -10.20
C GLY A 100 -7.76 -4.26 -9.54
N LEU A 101 -7.70 -4.55 -8.23
CA LEU A 101 -8.86 -5.01 -7.48
C LEU A 101 -9.94 -3.92 -7.41
N ILE A 102 -9.52 -2.66 -7.27
CA ILE A 102 -10.41 -1.50 -7.29
C ILE A 102 -11.05 -1.33 -8.68
N ALA A 103 -10.25 -1.37 -9.75
CA ALA A 103 -10.75 -1.26 -11.12
C ALA A 103 -11.75 -2.38 -11.47
N GLY A 104 -11.50 -3.61 -11.00
CA GLY A 104 -12.41 -4.75 -11.16
C GLY A 104 -13.62 -4.75 -10.21
N GLY A 105 -13.65 -3.86 -9.19
CA GLY A 105 -14.72 -3.79 -8.20
C GLY A 105 -14.68 -4.89 -7.12
N ALA A 106 -13.52 -5.50 -6.89
CA ALA A 106 -13.27 -6.50 -5.84
C ALA A 106 -12.72 -5.88 -4.54
N TYR A 107 -12.41 -4.59 -4.53
CA TYR A 107 -11.93 -3.82 -3.38
C TYR A 107 -12.55 -2.41 -3.39
N PRO A 108 -12.79 -1.76 -2.23
CA PRO A 108 -13.39 -0.42 -2.18
C PRO A 108 -12.60 0.62 -2.99
N SER A 109 -13.25 1.73 -3.37
CA SER A 109 -12.57 2.83 -4.08
C SER A 109 -12.22 3.98 -3.13
N PRO A 110 -10.98 4.53 -3.20
CA PRO A 110 -10.58 5.70 -2.41
C PRO A 110 -11.00 7.03 -3.03
N VAL A 111 -11.41 7.02 -4.31
CA VAL A 111 -11.65 8.23 -5.11
C VAL A 111 -12.67 9.19 -4.48
N PRO A 112 -13.78 8.73 -3.87
CA PRO A 112 -14.73 9.64 -3.21
C PRO A 112 -14.16 10.41 -2.00
N TYR A 113 -13.05 9.92 -1.41
CA TYR A 113 -12.54 10.41 -0.13
C TYR A 113 -11.25 11.23 -0.30
N ALA A 114 -10.35 10.77 -1.17
CA ALA A 114 -9.01 11.32 -1.27
C ALA A 114 -8.95 12.66 -2.04
N ASP A 115 -8.00 13.51 -1.66
CA ASP A 115 -7.61 14.67 -2.46
C ASP A 115 -6.72 14.25 -3.63
N PHE A 116 -5.89 13.22 -3.40
CA PHE A 116 -4.98 12.61 -4.37
C PHE A 116 -5.04 11.08 -4.27
N VAL A 117 -5.09 10.39 -5.41
CA VAL A 117 -4.90 8.94 -5.48
C VAL A 117 -3.71 8.65 -6.37
N THR A 118 -2.64 8.11 -5.79
CA THR A 118 -1.45 7.68 -6.55
C THR A 118 -1.46 6.17 -6.73
N SER A 119 -0.90 5.70 -7.83
CA SER A 119 -0.76 4.26 -8.03
C SER A 119 0.32 3.90 -9.06
N THR A 120 0.74 2.64 -8.99
CA THR A 120 1.55 2.00 -10.02
C THR A 120 0.69 1.22 -11.01
N THR A 121 1.14 1.09 -12.26
CA THR A 121 0.39 0.40 -13.30
C THR A 121 0.66 -1.10 -13.42
N HIS A 122 1.69 -1.64 -12.75
CA HIS A 122 2.23 -2.99 -13.02
C HIS A 122 1.93 -4.07 -11.98
N LYS A 123 1.23 -3.73 -10.90
CA LYS A 123 0.88 -4.70 -9.85
C LYS A 123 -0.42 -5.42 -10.24
N THR A 124 -1.44 -5.35 -9.39
CA THR A 124 -2.76 -5.93 -9.67
C THR A 124 -3.42 -5.36 -10.93
N LEU A 125 -3.03 -4.15 -11.36
CA LEU A 125 -3.52 -3.51 -12.59
C LEU A 125 -2.92 -4.09 -13.89
N ARG A 126 -1.92 -4.98 -13.80
CA ARG A 126 -1.37 -5.80 -14.90
C ARG A 126 -0.87 -5.02 -16.14
N GLY A 127 -0.52 -3.76 -15.98
CA GLY A 127 0.06 -2.90 -17.01
C GLY A 127 1.59 -2.81 -16.99
N PRO A 128 2.18 -1.88 -17.76
CA PRO A 128 3.64 -1.69 -17.80
C PRO A 128 4.17 -1.07 -16.49
N ARG A 129 5.49 -1.10 -16.26
CA ARG A 129 6.10 -0.32 -15.18
C ARG A 129 5.90 1.17 -15.41
N GLY A 130 5.32 1.84 -14.41
CA GLY A 130 4.95 3.25 -14.45
C GLY A 130 3.99 3.59 -13.32
N GLY A 131 3.62 4.86 -13.20
CA GLY A 131 2.62 5.35 -12.27
C GLY A 131 1.66 6.36 -12.86
N PHE A 132 0.62 6.69 -12.11
CA PHE A 132 -0.37 7.73 -12.41
C PHE A 132 -0.84 8.41 -11.13
N ILE A 133 -1.38 9.62 -11.29
CA ILE A 133 -1.93 10.44 -10.21
C ILE A 133 -3.34 10.82 -10.64
N LEU A 134 -4.33 10.50 -9.81
CA LEU A 134 -5.67 11.07 -9.87
C LEU A 134 -5.77 12.15 -8.79
N SER A 135 -6.47 13.24 -9.07
CA SER A 135 -6.68 14.30 -8.09
C SER A 135 -8.02 14.97 -8.30
N LYS A 136 -8.45 15.72 -7.28
CA LYS A 136 -9.47 16.76 -7.50
C LYS A 136 -8.97 17.78 -8.52
N GLU A 137 -9.88 18.32 -9.31
CA GLU A 137 -9.57 19.21 -10.45
C GLU A 137 -8.72 20.43 -10.05
N GLN A 138 -9.04 21.03 -8.89
CA GLN A 138 -8.35 22.22 -8.39
C GLN A 138 -6.83 22.03 -8.20
N TYR A 139 -6.35 20.80 -8.09
CA TYR A 139 -4.94 20.49 -7.93
C TYR A 139 -4.22 20.12 -9.23
N GLY A 140 -4.94 19.85 -10.32
CA GLY A 140 -4.38 19.24 -11.54
C GLY A 140 -3.23 20.05 -12.14
N LYS A 141 -3.45 21.36 -12.37
CA LYS A 141 -2.41 22.26 -12.94
C LYS A 141 -1.14 22.32 -12.09
N ASP A 142 -1.27 22.22 -10.77
CA ASP A 142 -0.13 22.26 -9.86
C ASP A 142 0.66 20.95 -9.86
N ILE A 143 -0.04 19.82 -9.95
CA ILE A 143 0.56 18.48 -10.09
C ILE A 143 1.32 18.40 -11.42
N ASP A 144 0.70 18.83 -12.53
CA ASP A 144 1.33 18.80 -13.85
C ASP A 144 2.66 19.56 -13.85
N LYS A 145 2.69 20.77 -13.26
CA LYS A 145 3.92 21.58 -13.09
C LYS A 145 4.99 20.88 -12.25
N TRP A 146 4.59 20.06 -11.27
CA TRP A 146 5.53 19.27 -10.47
C TRP A 146 6.09 18.09 -11.24
N VAL A 147 5.26 17.40 -12.01
CA VAL A 147 5.71 16.32 -12.89
C VAL A 147 6.68 16.87 -13.94
N PHE A 148 6.30 17.95 -14.62
CA PHE A 148 7.12 18.67 -15.59
C PHE A 148 6.87 20.18 -15.50
N PRO A 149 7.89 21.04 -15.38
CA PRO A 149 9.32 20.74 -15.61
C PRO A 149 10.13 20.46 -14.34
N ARG A 150 9.50 20.31 -13.16
CA ARG A 150 10.26 20.28 -11.90
C ARG A 150 10.97 18.95 -11.61
N LEU A 151 10.31 17.81 -11.81
CA LEU A 151 10.85 16.50 -11.44
C LEU A 151 11.32 15.66 -12.63
N GLN A 152 10.59 15.72 -13.75
CA GLN A 152 10.88 14.92 -14.93
C GLN A 152 11.07 15.81 -16.17
N GLY A 153 11.71 15.23 -17.19
CA GLY A 153 11.85 15.80 -18.53
C GLY A 153 10.86 15.18 -19.53
N GLY A 154 11.37 14.66 -20.65
CA GLY A 154 10.54 14.09 -21.71
C GLY A 154 9.74 12.83 -21.29
N PRO A 155 8.46 12.73 -21.66
CA PRO A 155 7.62 11.58 -21.30
C PRO A 155 8.00 10.32 -22.07
N LEU A 156 7.88 9.15 -21.43
CA LEU A 156 8.06 7.86 -22.07
C LEU A 156 6.78 7.45 -22.83
N MET A 157 6.62 7.95 -24.05
CA MET A 157 5.39 7.77 -24.84
C MET A 157 5.04 6.30 -25.10
N HIS A 158 6.04 5.42 -25.27
CA HIS A 158 5.83 3.98 -25.40
C HIS A 158 5.20 3.35 -24.13
N VAL A 159 5.60 3.83 -22.94
CA VAL A 159 4.97 3.41 -21.68
C VAL A 159 3.56 3.97 -21.57
N ILE A 160 3.32 5.23 -21.97
CA ILE A 160 1.98 5.84 -21.95
C ILE A 160 1.02 5.06 -22.86
N ALA A 161 1.45 4.68 -24.06
CA ALA A 161 0.67 3.84 -24.96
C ALA A 161 0.33 2.48 -24.32
N ALA A 162 1.30 1.81 -23.70
CA ALA A 162 1.07 0.54 -23.00
C ALA A 162 0.14 0.68 -21.78
N LYS A 163 0.16 1.82 -21.07
CA LYS A 163 -0.81 2.12 -20.00
C LYS A 163 -2.23 2.23 -20.55
N ALA A 164 -2.42 2.88 -21.69
CA ALA A 164 -3.74 3.02 -22.31
C ALA A 164 -4.34 1.64 -22.67
N VAL A 165 -3.51 0.71 -23.17
CA VAL A 165 -3.92 -0.68 -23.42
C VAL A 165 -4.34 -1.36 -22.11
N ALA A 166 -3.52 -1.27 -21.07
CA ALA A 166 -3.82 -1.88 -19.77
C ALA A 166 -5.10 -1.31 -19.12
N PHE A 167 -5.35 -0.01 -19.24
CA PHE A 167 -6.59 0.60 -18.73
C PHE A 167 -7.81 0.14 -19.52
N LYS A 168 -7.69 -0.02 -20.84
CA LYS A 168 -8.77 -0.58 -21.66
C LYS A 168 -9.08 -2.03 -21.25
N GLU A 169 -8.07 -2.85 -21.00
CA GLU A 169 -8.27 -4.21 -20.46
C GLU A 169 -8.93 -4.18 -19.08
N ALA A 170 -8.52 -3.28 -18.20
CA ALA A 170 -9.07 -3.18 -16.85
C ALA A 170 -10.57 -2.83 -16.81
N MET A 171 -11.13 -2.30 -17.91
CA MET A 171 -12.54 -1.96 -18.04
C MET A 171 -13.42 -3.13 -18.51
N THR A 172 -12.85 -4.30 -18.86
CA THR A 172 -13.64 -5.40 -19.41
C THR A 172 -14.26 -6.29 -18.32
N PRO A 173 -15.38 -6.98 -18.62
CA PRO A 173 -15.98 -7.95 -17.69
C PRO A 173 -15.03 -9.07 -17.27
N GLU A 174 -14.13 -9.50 -18.16
CA GLU A 174 -13.15 -10.55 -17.87
C GLU A 174 -12.12 -10.08 -16.83
N PHE A 175 -11.74 -8.80 -16.86
CA PHE A 175 -10.85 -8.24 -15.85
C PHE A 175 -11.54 -8.13 -14.48
N ARG A 176 -12.84 -7.80 -14.46
CA ARG A 176 -13.65 -7.86 -13.24
C ARG A 176 -13.65 -9.27 -12.65
N GLU A 177 -13.95 -10.29 -13.46
CA GLU A 177 -13.90 -11.69 -13.01
C GLU A 177 -12.52 -12.07 -12.48
N TYR A 178 -11.45 -11.70 -13.20
CA TYR A 178 -10.07 -11.91 -12.78
C TYR A 178 -9.77 -11.28 -11.40
N ALA A 179 -10.22 -10.05 -11.15
CA ALA A 179 -10.01 -9.36 -9.88
C ALA A 179 -10.73 -10.08 -8.71
N HIS A 180 -11.98 -10.48 -8.91
CA HIS A 180 -12.73 -11.25 -7.91
C HIS A 180 -12.12 -12.63 -7.65
N GLN A 181 -11.69 -13.33 -8.72
CA GLN A 181 -11.02 -14.62 -8.61
C GLN A 181 -9.66 -14.49 -7.89
N THR A 182 -8.93 -13.39 -8.07
CA THR A 182 -7.69 -13.11 -7.35
C THR A 182 -7.92 -13.05 -5.83
N VAL A 183 -8.93 -12.30 -5.39
CA VAL A 183 -9.29 -12.21 -3.96
C VAL A 183 -9.77 -13.57 -3.43
N LYS A 184 -10.57 -14.30 -4.20
CA LYS A 184 -11.01 -15.66 -3.84
C LYS A 184 -9.84 -16.61 -3.65
N ASN A 185 -8.87 -16.62 -4.57
CA ASN A 185 -7.67 -17.45 -4.47
C ASN A 185 -6.85 -17.11 -3.22
N ALA A 186 -6.66 -15.80 -2.94
CA ALA A 186 -5.91 -15.37 -1.76
C ALA A 186 -6.61 -15.80 -0.45
N LYS A 187 -7.95 -15.72 -0.39
CA LYS A 187 -8.73 -16.22 0.75
C LYS A 187 -8.57 -17.72 0.95
N VAL A 188 -8.71 -18.51 -0.11
CA VAL A 188 -8.52 -19.97 -0.04
C VAL A 188 -7.10 -20.30 0.43
N LEU A 189 -6.07 -19.70 -0.19
CA LEU A 189 -4.69 -19.94 0.21
C LEU A 189 -4.43 -19.57 1.68
N ALA A 190 -4.97 -18.46 2.17
CA ALA A 190 -4.83 -18.06 3.57
C ALA A 190 -5.49 -19.08 4.53
N GLU A 191 -6.67 -19.60 4.19
CA GLU A 191 -7.35 -20.61 5.03
C GLU A 191 -6.65 -21.97 5.00
N GLU A 192 -6.16 -22.41 3.84
CA GLU A 192 -5.38 -23.66 3.73
C GLU A 192 -4.07 -23.57 4.52
N LEU A 193 -3.35 -22.45 4.44
CA LEU A 193 -2.14 -22.24 5.25
C LEU A 193 -2.45 -22.26 6.76
N LYS A 194 -3.59 -21.70 7.18
CA LYS A 194 -4.05 -21.77 8.58
C LYS A 194 -4.36 -23.21 9.00
N ALA A 195 -5.01 -23.99 8.14
CA ALA A 195 -5.31 -25.39 8.41
C ALA A 195 -4.04 -26.23 8.59
N GLU A 196 -2.97 -25.88 7.87
CA GLU A 196 -1.62 -26.47 8.01
C GLU A 196 -0.80 -25.89 9.18
N GLY A 197 -1.41 -25.08 10.05
CA GLY A 197 -0.79 -24.60 11.30
C GLY A 197 0.04 -23.31 11.17
N LEU A 198 0.01 -22.63 10.03
CA LEU A 198 0.62 -21.30 9.89
C LEU A 198 -0.29 -20.19 10.41
N ARG A 199 0.30 -19.16 11.03
CA ARG A 199 -0.44 -17.98 11.46
C ARG A 199 -0.46 -16.95 10.33
N ILE A 200 -1.65 -16.43 10.03
CA ILE A 200 -1.84 -15.32 9.09
C ILE A 200 -2.02 -14.03 9.87
N VAL A 201 -1.19 -13.03 9.60
CA VAL A 201 -1.28 -11.70 10.21
C VAL A 201 -2.66 -11.11 9.94
N SER A 202 -3.26 -10.48 10.95
CA SER A 202 -4.64 -9.98 10.98
C SER A 202 -5.72 -11.05 10.80
N GLY A 203 -5.37 -12.34 10.84
CA GLY A 203 -6.30 -13.48 10.78
C GLY A 203 -6.77 -13.91 9.39
N GLY A 204 -6.30 -13.26 8.30
CA GLY A 204 -6.78 -13.54 6.94
C GLY A 204 -6.49 -12.40 5.95
N THR A 205 -7.24 -12.37 4.84
CA THR A 205 -7.09 -11.36 3.79
C THR A 205 -8.43 -10.97 3.16
N ASP A 206 -8.55 -9.71 2.77
CA ASP A 206 -9.63 -9.14 1.96
C ASP A 206 -9.10 -8.55 0.64
N SER A 207 -7.85 -8.86 0.31
CA SER A 207 -7.14 -8.38 -0.89
C SER A 207 -6.41 -9.54 -1.56
N HIS A 208 -5.36 -9.23 -2.35
CA HIS A 208 -4.45 -10.22 -2.93
C HIS A 208 -3.24 -10.53 -2.06
N ILE A 209 -3.06 -9.83 -0.93
CA ILE A 209 -1.87 -9.96 -0.07
C ILE A 209 -2.16 -10.97 1.04
N ILE A 210 -1.21 -11.87 1.29
CA ILE A 210 -1.20 -12.72 2.49
C ILE A 210 0.14 -12.49 3.20
N LEU A 211 0.08 -12.20 4.49
CA LEU A 211 1.28 -12.05 5.32
C LEU A 211 1.32 -13.19 6.34
N VAL A 212 2.28 -14.09 6.14
CA VAL A 212 2.43 -15.32 6.92
C VAL A 212 3.47 -15.11 8.01
N ASP A 213 3.14 -15.44 9.25
CA ASP A 213 4.05 -15.46 10.39
C ASP A 213 4.65 -16.87 10.55
N LEU A 214 5.97 -16.96 10.42
CA LEU A 214 6.73 -18.21 10.42
C LEU A 214 7.25 -18.59 11.80
N ARG A 215 7.06 -17.74 12.83
CA ARG A 215 7.50 -18.03 14.21
C ARG A 215 6.94 -19.33 14.77
N PRO A 216 5.69 -19.75 14.51
CA PRO A 216 5.18 -21.06 14.93
C PRO A 216 6.01 -22.24 14.42
N LEU A 217 6.70 -22.09 13.28
CA LEU A 217 7.58 -23.10 12.71
C LEU A 217 9.06 -22.96 13.14
N GLY A 218 9.41 -21.89 13.88
CA GLY A 218 10.79 -21.60 14.25
C GLY A 218 11.69 -21.19 13.06
N VAL A 219 11.11 -20.83 11.91
CA VAL A 219 11.84 -20.48 10.69
C VAL A 219 11.86 -18.95 10.49
N LYS A 220 12.98 -18.42 9.99
CA LYS A 220 13.10 -16.99 9.63
C LYS A 220 12.67 -16.73 8.18
N GLY A 221 12.24 -15.50 7.89
CA GLY A 221 11.76 -15.11 6.57
C GLY A 221 12.81 -15.31 5.47
N ASN A 222 14.06 -14.93 5.72
CA ASN A 222 15.17 -15.15 4.78
C ASN A 222 15.45 -16.63 4.49
N GLN A 223 15.36 -17.49 5.51
CA GLN A 223 15.54 -18.93 5.37
C GLN A 223 14.40 -19.55 4.55
N ALA A 224 13.16 -19.14 4.81
CA ALA A 224 11.99 -19.57 4.06
C ALA A 224 12.05 -19.11 2.60
N GLU A 225 12.37 -17.84 2.35
CA GLU A 225 12.55 -17.28 1.00
C GLU A 225 13.59 -18.08 0.19
N GLU A 226 14.74 -18.39 0.78
CA GLU A 226 15.80 -19.16 0.11
C GLU A 226 15.37 -20.62 -0.14
N ALA A 227 14.76 -21.27 0.86
CA ALA A 227 14.33 -22.66 0.74
C ALA A 227 13.24 -22.85 -0.31
N LEU A 228 12.24 -21.97 -0.31
CA LEU A 228 11.18 -21.94 -1.33
C LEU A 228 11.74 -21.62 -2.71
N GLY A 229 12.73 -20.72 -2.79
CA GLY A 229 13.45 -20.42 -4.03
C GLY A 229 14.12 -21.64 -4.65
N ARG A 230 14.76 -22.51 -3.84
CA ARG A 230 15.33 -23.79 -4.33
C ARG A 230 14.28 -24.76 -4.86
N ALA A 231 13.02 -24.62 -4.43
CA ALA A 231 11.87 -25.38 -4.92
C ALA A 231 11.13 -24.68 -6.07
N ASN A 232 11.67 -23.59 -6.63
CA ASN A 232 11.05 -22.75 -7.66
C ASN A 232 9.75 -22.05 -7.21
N ILE A 233 9.60 -21.79 -5.91
CA ILE A 233 8.50 -21.00 -5.35
C ILE A 233 9.04 -19.61 -4.99
N THR A 234 8.67 -18.60 -5.77
CA THR A 234 9.14 -17.22 -5.55
C THR A 234 8.23 -16.51 -4.55
N VAL A 235 8.80 -16.16 -3.40
CA VAL A 235 8.14 -15.36 -2.36
C VAL A 235 9.04 -14.20 -1.95
N ASN A 236 8.56 -13.37 -1.03
CA ASN A 236 9.39 -12.34 -0.42
C ASN A 236 9.38 -12.48 1.11
N LYS A 237 10.56 -12.55 1.73
CA LYS A 237 10.69 -12.33 3.18
C LYS A 237 10.15 -10.94 3.50
N ASN A 238 9.32 -10.86 4.52
CA ASN A 238 8.65 -9.62 4.89
C ASN A 238 8.59 -9.52 6.41
N ALA A 239 8.78 -8.31 6.93
CA ALA A 239 8.52 -8.06 8.34
C ALA A 239 7.03 -8.26 8.64
N ILE A 240 6.72 -8.75 9.83
CA ILE A 240 5.36 -8.74 10.38
C ILE A 240 5.22 -7.57 11.37
N PRO A 241 4.00 -7.10 11.70
CA PRO A 241 3.83 -6.14 12.79
C PRO A 241 4.52 -6.64 14.07
N PHE A 242 5.25 -5.73 14.74
CA PHE A 242 6.01 -6.04 15.96
C PHE A 242 7.05 -7.18 15.79
N ASP A 243 7.67 -7.24 14.60
CA ASP A 243 8.69 -8.25 14.29
C ASP A 243 9.87 -8.17 15.28
N PRO A 244 10.23 -9.27 15.98
CA PRO A 244 11.43 -9.32 16.80
C PRO A 244 12.72 -9.35 15.98
N GLU A 245 12.64 -9.65 14.67
CA GLU A 245 13.79 -9.82 13.79
C GLU A 245 14.21 -8.54 13.08
N LYS A 246 15.48 -8.53 12.63
CA LYS A 246 16.02 -7.42 11.86
C LYS A 246 15.45 -7.40 10.44
N PRO A 247 15.42 -6.24 9.76
CA PRO A 247 14.86 -6.10 8.40
C PRO A 247 15.42 -7.04 7.32
N MET A 248 16.66 -7.54 7.48
CA MET A 248 17.27 -8.49 6.53
C MET A 248 16.95 -9.97 6.82
N VAL A 249 16.33 -10.27 7.97
CA VAL A 249 16.03 -11.63 8.45
C VAL A 249 14.53 -11.89 8.44
N THR A 250 13.76 -11.01 9.11
CA THR A 250 12.29 -11.01 9.26
C THR A 250 11.68 -12.30 9.85
N SER A 251 10.47 -12.19 10.40
CA SER A 251 9.71 -13.32 10.94
C SER A 251 8.64 -13.85 9.99
N GLY A 252 8.42 -13.22 8.85
CA GLY A 252 7.37 -13.62 7.92
C GLY A 252 7.79 -13.67 6.45
N ILE A 253 6.85 -14.15 5.64
CA ILE A 253 6.86 -14.06 4.18
C ILE A 253 5.55 -13.44 3.69
N ARG A 254 5.63 -12.67 2.62
CA ARG A 254 4.47 -12.14 1.91
C ARG A 254 4.24 -12.95 0.64
N LEU A 255 3.00 -13.39 0.47
CA LEU A 255 2.48 -14.06 -0.73
C LEU A 255 1.52 -13.11 -1.46
#